data_AF-A0A7C9EUM1-F1
#
_entry.id   AF-A0A7C9EUM1-F1
#
_cell.length_a   1.000
_cell.length_b   1.000
_cell.length_c   1.000
_cell.angle_alpha   90.00
_cell.angle_beta   90.00
_cell.angle_gamma   90.00
#
_symmetry.space_group_name_H-M   'P 1'
#
loop_
_entity.id
_entity.type
_entity.pdbx_description
1 polymer ?
#
loop_
_entity_poly.entity_id
_entity_poly.type
_entity_poly.pdbx_seq_one_letter_code
_entity_poly.pdbx_strand_id
1 'polypeptide(L)'
;FSLLSGYNALKDYFPTMEMKPNPQCPNAACLERQKEYILAKPAREAAAKAKLEAEELLTTEATLHADNEWNISVVDDSLPEGSTSQNSMPFQKVWSMSFLLLMSMSMHLSLNKLLPQLMTLMSFGDSSRPSVLININHL
;
A
#
# COMPACT_ATOMS: atom_id res chain seq x y z
N PHE A 1 -4.78 -17.35 1.51
CA PHE A 1 -6.22 -17.57 1.79
C PHE A 1 -6.68 -18.80 1.03
N SER A 2 -7.02 -19.90 1.71
CA SER A 2 -7.56 -21.08 1.04
C SER A 2 -9.09 -21.03 1.02
N LEU A 3 -9.70 -21.26 -0.14
CA LEU A 3 -11.14 -21.14 -0.34
C LEU A 3 -11.91 -22.42 0.04
N LEU A 4 -11.24 -23.58 0.03
CA LEU A 4 -11.78 -24.85 0.49
C LEU A 4 -10.69 -25.60 1.27
N SER A 5 -11.00 -25.92 2.51
CA SER A 5 -10.19 -26.81 3.36
C SER A 5 -10.93 -28.13 3.50
N GLY A 6 -10.32 -29.20 2.99
CA GLY A 6 -10.77 -30.56 3.24
C GLY A 6 -10.05 -31.17 4.44
N TYR A 7 -10.55 -32.29 4.93
CA TYR A 7 -9.86 -33.11 5.93
C TYR A 7 -9.90 -34.59 5.52
N ASN A 8 -8.72 -35.21 5.43
CA ASN A 8 -8.56 -36.64 5.28
C ASN A 8 -8.04 -37.22 6.60
N ALA A 9 -8.96 -37.75 7.41
CA ALA A 9 -8.70 -38.29 8.74
C ALA A 9 -7.78 -39.51 8.77
N LEU A 10 -7.65 -40.25 7.66
CA LEU A 10 -6.76 -41.41 7.60
C LEU A 10 -5.29 -41.01 7.48
N LYS A 11 -5.03 -39.85 6.89
CA LYS A 11 -3.69 -39.34 6.59
C LYS A 11 -3.35 -38.08 7.36
N ASP A 12 -4.20 -37.67 8.30
CA ASP A 12 -4.16 -36.39 9.01
C ASP A 12 -3.81 -35.22 8.07
N TYR A 13 -4.46 -35.22 6.90
CA TYR A 13 -4.10 -34.36 5.79
C TYR A 13 -5.18 -33.32 5.53
N PHE A 14 -4.76 -32.06 5.44
CA PHE A 14 -5.63 -30.90 5.23
C PHE A 14 -5.37 -30.30 3.83
N PRO A 15 -5.99 -30.84 2.77
CA PRO A 15 -5.84 -30.27 1.44
C PRO A 15 -6.45 -28.86 1.37
N THR A 16 -5.68 -27.95 0.79
CA THR A 16 -6.14 -26.63 0.38
C THR A 16 -6.41 -26.64 -1.12
N MET A 17 -7.61 -26.23 -1.53
CA MET A 17 -7.94 -26.09 -2.95
C MET A 17 -8.53 -24.71 -3.24
N GLU A 18 -8.22 -24.19 -4.42
CA GLU A 18 -8.83 -22.98 -4.95
C GLU A 18 -9.93 -23.37 -5.94
N MET A 19 -11.17 -23.01 -5.60
CA MET A 19 -12.34 -23.30 -6.41
C MET A 19 -12.75 -22.05 -7.18
N LYS A 20 -13.03 -22.20 -8.48
CA LYS A 20 -13.55 -21.12 -9.33
C LYS A 20 -15.08 -21.25 -9.47
N PRO A 21 -15.83 -20.13 -9.58
CA PRO A 21 -17.26 -20.18 -9.84
C PRO A 21 -17.59 -20.91 -11.15
N ASN A 22 -18.70 -21.66 -11.17
CA ASN A 22 -19.18 -22.31 -12.39
C ASN A 22 -19.93 -21.29 -13.27
N PRO A 23 -19.50 -21.05 -14.54
CA PRO A 23 -20.17 -20.11 -15.45
C PRO A 23 -21.55 -20.58 -15.91
N GLN A 24 -21.87 -21.87 -15.75
CA GLN A 24 -23.17 -22.47 -16.08
C GLN A 24 -23.99 -22.78 -14.83
N CYS A 25 -23.77 -22.03 -13.74
CA CYS A 25 -24.54 -22.21 -12.51
C CYS A 25 -26.04 -22.02 -12.80
N PRO A 26 -26.92 -22.97 -12.39
CA PRO A 26 -28.36 -22.85 -12.63
C PRO A 26 -29.00 -21.71 -11.82
N ASN A 27 -28.30 -21.16 -10.82
CA ASN A 27 -28.78 -20.05 -10.02
C ASN A 27 -28.44 -18.70 -10.69
N ALA A 28 -29.47 -17.99 -11.16
CA ALA A 28 -29.32 -16.67 -11.79
C ALA A 28 -28.63 -15.63 -10.88
N ALA A 29 -28.93 -15.62 -9.57
CA ALA A 29 -28.29 -14.71 -8.61
C ALA A 29 -26.79 -15.03 -8.39
N CYS A 30 -26.35 -16.26 -8.69
CA CYS A 30 -24.93 -16.58 -8.72
C CYS A 30 -24.26 -15.95 -9.95
N LEU A 31 -24.87 -16.06 -11.12
CA LEU A 31 -24.34 -15.51 -12.37
C LEU A 31 -24.23 -13.97 -12.32
N GLU A 32 -25.22 -13.27 -11.77
CA GLU A 32 -25.13 -11.81 -11.61
C GLU A 32 -23.97 -11.39 -10.72
N ARG A 33 -23.80 -12.05 -9.55
CA ARG A 33 -22.66 -11.80 -8.67
C ARG A 33 -21.31 -12.14 -9.29
N GLN A 34 -21.26 -13.14 -10.19
CA GLN A 34 -20.04 -13.44 -10.95
C GLN A 34 -19.67 -12.27 -11.88
N LYS A 35 -20.64 -11.65 -12.55
CA LYS A 35 -20.40 -10.48 -13.40
C LYS A 35 -19.90 -9.28 -12.58
N GLU A 36 -20.57 -8.99 -11.47
CA GLU A 36 -20.16 -7.94 -10.52
C GLU A 36 -18.73 -8.17 -10.00
N TYR A 37 -18.40 -9.41 -9.65
CA TYR A 37 -17.07 -9.78 -9.19
C TYR A 37 -16.01 -9.51 -10.26
N ILE A 38 -16.27 -9.86 -11.52
CA ILE A 38 -15.33 -9.62 -12.64
C ILE A 38 -15.07 -8.13 -12.81
N LEU A 39 -16.09 -7.28 -12.68
CA LEU A 39 -15.95 -5.82 -12.76
C LEU A 39 -15.17 -5.25 -11.57
N ALA A 40 -15.37 -5.79 -10.36
CA ALA A 40 -14.71 -5.34 -9.14
C ALA A 40 -13.28 -5.90 -8.96
N LYS A 41 -12.93 -6.98 -9.67
CA LYS A 41 -11.67 -7.72 -9.51
C LYS A 41 -10.42 -6.83 -9.70
N PRO A 42 -10.29 -5.99 -10.74
CA PRO A 42 -9.09 -5.17 -10.95
C PRO A 42 -8.83 -4.20 -9.79
N ALA A 43 -9.87 -3.57 -9.27
CA ALA A 43 -9.76 -2.64 -8.14
C ALA A 43 -9.34 -3.36 -6.85
N ARG A 44 -9.87 -4.56 -6.60
CA ARG A 44 -9.51 -5.38 -5.44
C ARG A 44 -8.07 -5.88 -5.50
N GLU A 45 -7.62 -6.33 -6.67
CA GLU A 45 -6.24 -6.79 -6.86
C GLU A 45 -5.24 -5.64 -6.69
N ALA A 46 -5.54 -4.45 -7.23
CA ALA A 46 -4.71 -3.26 -7.04
C ALA A 46 -4.61 -2.86 -5.55
N ALA A 47 -5.73 -2.88 -4.82
CA ALA A 47 -5.75 -2.58 -3.39
C ALA A 47 -4.97 -3.62 -2.56
N ALA A 48 -5.09 -4.91 -2.90
CA ALA A 48 -4.35 -5.98 -2.22
C ALA A 48 -2.85 -5.85 -2.45
N LYS A 49 -2.42 -5.55 -3.68
CA LYS A 49 -1.01 -5.31 -4.01
C LYS A 49 -0.45 -4.11 -3.25
N ALA A 50 -1.20 -3.01 -3.17
CA ALA A 50 -0.79 -1.83 -2.41
C ALA A 50 -0.67 -2.10 -0.90
N LYS A 51 -1.55 -2.95 -0.31
CA LYS A 51 -1.42 -3.36 1.10
C LYS A 51 -0.19 -4.22 1.33
N LEU A 52 0.10 -5.17 0.44
CA LEU A 52 1.30 -6.01 0.54
C LEU A 52 2.57 -5.19 0.41
N GLU A 53 2.63 -4.24 -0.53
CA GLU A 53 3.77 -3.33 -0.66
C GLU A 53 3.96 -2.44 0.58
N ALA A 54 2.87 -1.96 1.19
CA ALA A 54 2.95 -1.20 2.43
C ALA A 54 3.38 -2.06 3.64
N GLU A 55 2.90 -3.30 3.73
CA GLU A 55 3.30 -4.26 4.76
C GLU A 55 4.75 -4.73 4.56
N GLU A 56 5.22 -4.90 3.32
CA GLU A 56 6.62 -5.22 2.99
C GLU A 56 7.57 -4.10 3.41
N LEU A 57 7.19 -2.84 3.16
CA LEU A 57 7.96 -1.68 3.64
C LEU A 57 8.05 -1.63 5.18
N LEU A 58 7.01 -2.06 5.88
CA LEU A 58 7.01 -2.19 7.35
C LEU A 58 7.81 -3.40 7.84
N THR A 59 7.86 -4.49 7.07
CA THR A 59 8.52 -5.75 7.46
C THR A 59 10.05 -5.71 7.23
N THR A 60 10.57 -4.71 6.50
CA THR A 60 12.02 -4.48 6.41
C THR A 60 12.66 -4.06 7.73
N GLU A 61 11.87 -3.57 8.69
CA GLU A 61 12.23 -3.69 10.11
C GLU A 61 11.98 -5.15 10.48
N ALA A 62 12.99 -6.00 10.29
CA ALA A 62 13.01 -7.36 10.81
C ALA A 62 12.39 -7.36 12.21
N THR A 63 11.67 -8.41 12.61
CA THR A 63 11.16 -8.56 13.99
C THR A 63 12.35 -8.48 14.96
N LEU A 64 12.72 -7.26 15.32
CA LEU A 64 13.84 -6.95 16.18
C LEU A 64 13.28 -7.18 17.56
N HIS A 65 13.49 -8.39 18.07
CA HIS A 65 13.33 -8.66 19.49
C HIS A 65 14.12 -7.58 20.23
N ALA A 66 13.43 -6.69 20.93
CA ALA A 66 14.03 -5.54 21.60
C ALA A 66 15.06 -5.98 22.65
N ASP A 67 14.88 -7.19 23.17
CA ASP A 67 15.69 -7.90 24.13
C ASP A 67 16.01 -9.32 23.61
N ASN A 68 17.30 -9.64 23.50
CA ASN A 68 17.78 -10.99 23.21
C ASN A 68 18.66 -11.47 24.38
N GLU A 69 18.08 -11.56 25.57
CA GLU A 69 18.78 -11.94 26.81
C GLU A 69 19.44 -13.34 26.69
N TRP A 70 18.81 -14.24 25.94
CA TRP A 70 19.26 -15.62 25.76
C TRP A 70 20.14 -15.83 24.51
N ASN A 71 20.52 -14.74 23.84
CA ASN A 71 21.39 -14.73 22.66
C ASN A 71 20.99 -15.74 21.56
N ILE A 72 19.68 -15.90 21.36
CA ILE A 72 19.08 -16.80 20.38
C ILE A 72 19.29 -16.19 18.99
N SER A 73 19.87 -16.94 18.07
CA SER A 73 20.15 -16.51 16.69
C SER A 73 19.41 -17.38 15.68
N VAL A 74 18.86 -16.76 14.63
CA VAL A 74 18.31 -17.49 13.47
C VAL A 74 19.49 -17.94 12.60
N VAL A 75 19.74 -19.23 12.55
CA VAL A 75 20.72 -19.86 11.65
C VAL A 75 19.95 -20.44 10.48
N ASP A 76 20.47 -20.29 9.26
CA ASP A 76 19.90 -20.90 8.07
C ASP A 76 20.45 -22.32 7.91
N ASP A 77 19.58 -23.32 8.04
CA ASP A 77 19.94 -24.74 7.96
C ASP A 77 20.34 -25.19 6.53
N SER A 78 20.25 -24.30 5.54
CA SER A 78 20.56 -24.61 4.14
C SER A 78 22.05 -24.44 3.75
N LEU A 79 22.91 -23.92 4.63
CA LEU A 79 24.35 -23.85 4.39
C LEU A 79 25.09 -25.06 4.99
N PRO A 80 26.03 -25.69 4.27
CA PRO A 80 26.93 -26.66 4.87
C PRO A 80 27.77 -25.98 5.96
N GLU A 81 27.77 -26.55 7.16
CA GLU A 81 28.42 -26.01 8.35
C GLU A 81 29.89 -25.67 8.09
N GLY A 82 30.27 -24.38 8.20
CA GLY A 82 31.66 -23.98 8.00
C GLY A 82 32.01 -22.51 7.75
N SER A 83 31.18 -21.52 8.10
CA SER A 83 31.60 -20.11 8.01
C SER A 83 31.12 -19.28 9.20
N THR A 84 31.90 -19.34 10.29
CA THR A 84 31.90 -18.30 11.32
C THR A 84 32.38 -16.99 10.70
N SER A 85 31.49 -16.01 10.56
CA SER A 85 31.87 -14.61 10.32
C SER A 85 31.36 -13.76 11.47
N GLN A 86 32.21 -13.60 12.48
CA GLN A 86 32.13 -12.43 13.34
C GLN A 86 32.60 -11.23 12.51
N ASN A 87 31.74 -10.23 12.34
CA ASN A 87 32.14 -8.82 12.32
C ASN A 87 30.89 -7.96 12.52
N SER A 88 30.78 -7.44 13.74
CA SER A 88 29.91 -6.35 14.11
C SER A 88 30.39 -5.06 13.44
N MET A 89 29.53 -4.47 12.60
CA MET A 89 29.54 -3.03 12.33
C MET A 89 28.08 -2.56 12.38
N PRO A 90 27.77 -1.44 13.06
CA PRO A 90 26.41 -0.99 13.23
C PRO A 90 25.82 -0.57 11.88
N PHE A 91 24.70 -1.19 11.49
CA PHE A 91 23.87 -0.82 10.35
C PHE A 91 23.11 0.49 10.62
N GLN A 92 23.82 1.55 10.97
CA GLN A 92 23.28 2.89 10.98
C GLN A 92 24.29 3.84 10.35
N LYS A 93 23.81 4.52 9.29
CA LYS A 93 24.46 5.59 8.50
C LYS A 93 25.17 5.13 7.22
N VAL A 94 24.40 4.56 6.29
CA VAL A 94 24.61 4.87 4.86
C VAL A 94 23.30 5.35 4.26
N TRP A 95 22.84 6.52 4.70
CA TRP A 95 21.94 7.30 3.85
C TRP A 95 22.81 7.88 2.75
N SER A 96 22.77 7.25 1.58
CA SER A 96 23.47 7.76 0.40
C SER A 96 23.13 9.24 0.22
N MET A 97 24.13 10.09 -0.06
CA MET A 97 23.90 11.51 -0.36
C MET A 97 22.88 11.67 -1.50
N SER A 98 22.80 10.72 -2.43
CA SER A 98 21.79 10.66 -3.47
C SER A 98 20.37 10.49 -2.92
N PHE A 99 20.20 9.73 -1.83
CA PHE A 99 18.89 9.50 -1.20
C PHE A 99 18.39 10.75 -0.47
N LEU A 100 19.28 11.46 0.23
CA LEU A 100 18.96 12.76 0.84
C LEU A 100 18.68 13.83 -0.21
N LEU A 101 19.40 13.83 -1.34
CA LEU A 101 19.13 14.72 -2.47
C LEU A 101 17.76 14.44 -3.10
N LEU A 102 17.39 13.17 -3.27
CA LEU A 102 16.08 12.76 -3.83
C LEU A 102 14.90 13.20 -2.97
N MET A 103 15.02 13.10 -1.65
CA MET A 103 13.97 13.55 -0.72
C MET A 103 13.84 15.09 -0.72
N SER A 104 14.97 15.80 -0.73
CA SER A 104 15.00 17.27 -0.86
C SER A 104 14.40 17.75 -2.18
N MET A 105 14.77 17.11 -3.29
CA MET A 105 14.24 17.43 -4.62
C MET A 105 12.73 17.14 -4.73
N SER A 106 12.25 16.05 -4.14
CA SER A 106 10.81 15.74 -4.10
C SER A 106 10.00 16.77 -3.31
N MET A 107 10.52 17.24 -2.15
CA MET A 107 9.85 18.30 -1.39
C MET A 107 9.86 19.65 -2.14
N HIS A 108 10.98 19.99 -2.80
CA HIS A 108 11.10 21.22 -3.58
C HIS A 108 10.21 21.22 -4.83
N LEU A 109 10.00 20.06 -5.45
CA LEU A 109 9.09 19.89 -6.59
C LEU A 109 7.62 20.03 -6.15
N SER A 110 7.27 19.59 -4.93
CA SER A 110 5.94 19.78 -4.34
C SER A 110 5.65 21.26 -3.99
N LEU A 111 6.62 22.00 -3.46
CA LEU A 111 6.47 23.43 -3.19
C LEU A 111 6.26 24.25 -4.47
N ASN A 112 7.01 23.92 -5.54
CA ASN A 112 6.89 24.61 -6.83
C ASN A 112 5.54 24.37 -7.53
N LYS A 113 4.83 23.28 -7.22
CA LYS A 113 3.45 23.03 -7.69
C LYS A 113 2.39 23.87 -6.96
N LEU A 114 2.70 24.38 -5.77
CA LEU A 114 1.81 25.24 -4.97
C LEU A 114 2.01 26.73 -5.27
N LEU A 115 3.19 27.13 -5.77
CA LEU A 115 3.48 28.51 -6.19
C LEU A 115 2.47 29.12 -7.20
N PRO A 116 1.99 28.42 -8.24
CA PRO A 116 1.03 29.00 -9.18
C PRO A 116 -0.35 29.25 -8.56
N GLN A 117 -0.74 28.54 -7.49
CA GLN A 117 -2.00 28.81 -6.78
C GLN A 117 -1.92 30.07 -5.90
N LEU A 118 -0.75 30.34 -5.30
CA LEU A 118 -0.55 31.55 -4.48
C LEU A 118 -0.48 32.83 -5.32
N MET A 119 0.16 32.77 -6.49
CA MET A 119 0.23 33.91 -7.44
C MET A 119 -1.14 34.28 -8.01
N THR A 120 -2.04 33.30 -8.18
CA THR A 120 -3.41 33.57 -8.66
C THR A 120 -4.24 34.29 -7.60
N LEU A 121 -4.05 33.99 -6.31
CA LEU A 121 -4.76 34.67 -5.21
C LEU A 121 -4.30 36.12 -4.99
N MET A 122 -3.06 36.47 -5.32
CA MET A 122 -2.57 37.85 -5.22
C MET A 122 -3.01 38.74 -6.39
N SER A 123 -3.55 38.18 -7.48
CA SER A 123 -4.01 38.94 -8.65
C SER A 123 -5.53 39.18 -8.70
N PHE A 124 -6.32 38.62 -7.78
CA PHE A 124 -7.77 38.82 -7.68
C PHE A 124 -8.20 39.82 -6.59
N GLY A 125 -7.24 40.58 -6.06
CA GLY A 125 -7.44 41.54 -4.98
C GLY A 125 -7.45 43.00 -5.42
N ASP A 126 -8.06 43.36 -6.56
CA ASP A 126 -8.55 44.72 -6.82
C ASP A 126 -9.44 44.76 -8.07
N SER A 127 -10.56 45.49 -7.98
CA SER A 127 -11.58 45.70 -9.03
C SER A 127 -12.69 44.65 -9.15
N SER A 128 -13.70 44.76 -8.30
CA SER A 128 -15.10 44.81 -8.76
C SER A 128 -16.04 45.17 -7.60
N ARG A 129 -16.39 46.44 -7.49
CA ARG A 129 -17.62 46.85 -6.80
C ARG A 129 -18.79 46.66 -7.79
N PRO A 130 -19.82 45.87 -7.48
CA PRO A 130 -21.08 46.02 -8.18
C PRO A 130 -21.94 47.06 -7.44
N SER A 131 -22.17 48.20 -8.09
CA SER A 131 -23.22 49.15 -7.71
C SER A 131 -24.58 48.48 -7.97
N VAL A 132 -25.23 48.01 -6.91
CA VAL A 132 -26.62 47.54 -6.95
C VAL A 132 -27.53 48.76 -6.97
N LEU A 133 -28.07 49.09 -8.14
CA LEU A 133 -29.08 50.12 -8.33
C LEU A 133 -30.47 49.46 -8.16
N ILE A 134 -31.09 49.67 -7.00
CA ILE A 134 -32.44 49.19 -6.68
C ILE A 134 -33.43 50.08 -7.45
N ASN A 135 -34.17 49.50 -8.40
CA ASN A 135 -35.28 50.16 -9.06
C ASN A 135 -36.58 49.81 -8.33
N ILE A 136 -37.13 50.78 -7.59
CA ILE A 136 -38.48 50.70 -7.01
C ILE A 136 -39.42 51.42 -7.97
N ASN A 137 -40.18 50.67 -8.76
CA ASN A 137 -41.38 51.19 -9.40
C ASN A 137 -42.58 50.43 -8.83
N HIS A 138 -43.25 51.10 -7.90
CA HIS A 138 -44.58 50.80 -7.41
C HIS A 138 -45.53 51.73 -8.17
N LEU A 139 -46.41 51.17 -9.01
CA LEU A 139 -47.80 51.58 -9.31
C LEU A 139 -48.32 50.76 -10.49
#